data_AF-A0AAV6AIC4-F1
#
_entry.id   AF-A0AAV6AIC4-F1
#
_cell.length_a   1.000
_cell.length_b   1.000
_cell.length_c   1.000
_cell.angle_alpha   90.00
_cell.angle_beta   90.00
_cell.angle_gamma   90.00
#
_symmetry.space_group_name_H-M   'P 1'
#
loop_
_entity.id
_entity.type
_entity.pdbx_description
1 polymer ?
#
loop_
_entity_poly.entity_id
_entity_poly.type
_entity_poly.pdbx_seq_one_letter_code
_entity_poly.pdbx_strand_id
1 'polypeptide(L)' 'MTMPDELIDDLRRSQTDLARLIEAVVRDRLPYVVVPVQAVRSWERREPQHWAKVSGWLADQNVALVQV' A
#
# COMPACT_ATOMS: atom_id res chain seq x y z
N MET A 1 -12.33 -8.64 -6.38
CA MET A 1 -11.86 -8.75 -4.99
C MET A 1 -10.52 -9.47 -5.04
N THR A 2 -9.43 -8.72 -5.19
CA THR A 2 -8.08 -9.30 -5.16
C THR A 2 -7.79 -9.69 -3.73
N MET A 3 -7.47 -10.95 -3.47
CA MET A 3 -7.17 -11.41 -2.12
C MET A 3 -5.89 -10.70 -1.64
N PRO A 4 -5.84 -10.17 -0.40
CA PRO A 4 -4.68 -9.44 0.11
C PRO A 4 -3.38 -10.24 -0.01
N ASP A 5 -3.44 -11.57 0.09
CA ASP A 5 -2.27 -12.46 -0.08
C ASP A 5 -1.67 -12.42 -1.50
N GLU A 6 -2.51 -12.35 -2.55
CA GLU A 6 -2.02 -12.24 -3.94
C GLU A 6 -1.35 -10.89 -4.19
N LEU A 7 -1.87 -9.82 -3.57
CA LEU A 7 -1.28 -8.48 -3.65
C LEU A 7 0.03 -8.41 -2.86
N ILE A 8 0.12 -9.04 -1.69
CA ILE A 8 1.35 -9.13 -0.90
C ILE A 8 2.43 -9.91 -1.65
N ASP A 9 2.09 -11.02 -2.31
CA ASP A 9 3.05 -11.81 -3.09
C ASP A 9 3.56 -11.08 -4.35
N ASP A 10 2.70 -10.31 -5.01
CA ASP A 10 3.09 -9.42 -6.13
C ASP A 10 4.08 -8.34 -5.64
N LEU A 11 3.81 -7.74 -4.48
CA LEU A 11 4.63 -6.67 -3.90
C LEU A 11 5.95 -7.16 -3.27
N ARG A 12 5.99 -8.37 -2.70
CA ARG A 12 7.23 -8.95 -2.13
C ARG A 12 8.32 -9.10 -3.18
N ARG A 13 7.96 -9.34 -4.44
CA ARG A 13 8.92 -9.41 -5.55
C ARG A 13 9.55 -8.05 -5.88
N SER A 14 8.92 -6.95 -5.46
CA SER A 14 9.38 -5.58 -5.73
C SER A 14 10.28 -4.97 -4.65
N GLN A 15 10.46 -5.64 -3.49
CA GLN A 15 11.30 -5.18 -2.37
C GLN A 15 10.94 -3.79 -1.78
N THR A 16 9.72 -3.33 -1.99
CA THR A 16 9.29 -1.97 -1.60
C THR A 16 8.57 -2.00 -0.25
N ASP A 17 8.66 -0.90 0.49
CA ASP A 17 7.91 -0.69 1.74
C ASP A 17 6.37 -0.75 1.57
N LEU A 18 5.87 -0.84 0.33
CA LEU A 18 4.46 -1.06 0.00
C LEU A 18 3.89 -2.37 0.57
N ALA A 19 4.66 -3.47 0.54
CA ALA A 19 4.20 -4.74 1.11
C ALA A 19 3.99 -4.62 2.63
N ARG A 20 4.94 -3.97 3.32
CA ARG A 20 4.85 -3.72 4.77
C ARG A 20 3.66 -2.87 5.15
N LEU A 21 3.29 -1.91 4.29
CA LEU A 21 2.12 -1.07 4.51
C LEU A 21 0.83 -1.91 4.50
N ILE A 22 0.67 -2.80 3.52
CA ILE A 22 -0.49 -3.69 3.46
C ILE A 22 -0.49 -4.67 4.64
N GLU A 23 0.66 -5.27 4.96
CA GLU A 23 0.79 -6.18 6.09
C GLU A 23 0.40 -5.50 7.41
N ALA A 24 0.81 -4.25 7.65
CA ALA A 24 0.42 -3.48 8.83
C ALA A 24 -1.10 -3.21 8.88
N VAL A 25 -1.70 -2.81 7.76
CA VAL A 25 -3.15 -2.57 7.68
C VAL A 25 -3.94 -3.84 7.95
N VAL A 26 -3.55 -4.97 7.36
CA VAL A 26 -4.25 -6.25 7.55
C VAL A 26 -4.08 -6.75 8.99
N ARG A 27 -2.85 -6.71 9.52
CA ARG A 27 -2.53 -7.21 10.86
C ARG A 27 -3.21 -6.40 11.96
N ASP A 28 -3.11 -5.08 11.87
CA ASP A 28 -3.53 -4.19 12.96
C ASP A 28 -4.92 -3.57 12.70
N ARG A 29 -5.56 -3.90 11.56
CA ARG A 29 -6.87 -3.38 11.11
C ARG A 29 -6.94 -1.85 11.20
N LEU A 30 -5.88 -1.20 10.73
CA LEU A 30 -5.75 0.25 10.88
C LEU A 30 -6.78 0.97 10.01
N PRO A 31 -7.54 1.95 10.55
CA PRO A 31 -8.45 2.77 9.77
C PRO A 31 -7.71 3.81 8.91
N TYR A 32 -6.43 4.04 9.17
CA TYR A 32 -5.59 4.91 8.37
C TYR A 32 -4.11 4.53 8.46
N VAL A 33 -3.33 4.93 7.46
CA VAL A 33 -1.87 4.81 7.44
C VAL A 33 -1.25 6.17 7.24
N VAL A 34 -0.19 6.46 8.00
CA VAL A 34 0.57 7.70 7.89
C VAL A 34 1.82 7.42 7.05
N VAL A 35 1.96 8.13 5.94
CA VAL A 35 3.09 7.96 5.01
C VAL A 35 3.74 9.31 4.70
N PRO A 36 5.07 9.41 4.67
CA PRO A 36 5.72 10.64 4.22
C PRO A 36 5.35 10.96 2.77
N VAL A 37 5.08 12.23 2.45
CA VAL A 37 4.78 12.68 1.07
C VAL A 37 5.87 12.22 0.08
N GLN A 38 7.13 12.22 0.53
CA GLN A 38 8.27 11.77 -0.30
C GLN A 38 8.22 10.28 -0.65
N ALA A 39 7.66 9.44 0.23
CA ALA A 39 7.49 8.02 -0.03
C ALA A 39 6.45 7.80 -1.13
N VAL A 40 5.30 8.49 -1.04
CA VAL A 40 4.25 8.47 -2.07
C VAL A 40 4.81 8.87 -3.43
N ARG A 41 5.50 10.03 -3.50
CA ARG A 41 6.14 10.48 -4.75
C ARG A 41 7.18 9.51 -5.29
N SER A 42 7.90 8.82 -4.40
CA SER A 42 8.88 7.83 -4.81
C SER A 42 8.21 6.59 -5.42
N TRP A 43 7.10 6.13 -4.85
CA TRP A 43 6.32 5.02 -5.40
C TRP A 43 5.64 5.39 -6.72
N GLU A 44 5.04 6.57 -6.81
CA GLU A 44 4.45 7.08 -8.06
C GLU A 44 5.48 7.12 -9.21
N ARG A 45 6.73 7.47 -8.90
CA ARG A 45 7.79 7.57 -9.91
C ARG A 45 8.42 6.23 -10.26
N ARG A 46 8.72 5.40 -9.25
CA ARG A 46 9.47 4.14 -9.44
C ARG A 46 8.56 2.99 -9.84
N GLU A 47 7.35 2.94 -9.29
CA GLU A 47 6.44 1.80 -9.40
C GLU A 47 4.97 2.24 -9.46
N PRO A 48 4.59 3.05 -10.46
CA PRO A 48 3.24 3.61 -10.55
C PRO A 48 2.14 2.53 -10.58
N GLN A 49 2.44 1.36 -11.17
CA GLN A 49 1.48 0.26 -11.28
C GLN A 49 1.23 -0.42 -9.94
N HIS A 50 2.28 -0.72 -9.17
CA HIS A 50 2.14 -1.29 -7.82
C HIS A 50 1.48 -0.29 -6.88
N TRP A 51 1.86 0.99 -6.96
CA TRP A 51 1.23 2.03 -6.16
C TRP A 51 -0.28 2.16 -6.45
N ALA A 52 -0.71 2.14 -7.71
CA ALA A 52 -2.11 2.21 -8.08
C ALA A 52 -2.94 1.02 -7.53
N LYS A 53 -2.36 -0.20 -7.52
CA LYS A 53 -3.00 -1.36 -6.90
C LYS A 53 -3.15 -1.19 -5.38
N VAL A 54 -2.09 -0.73 -4.71
CA VAL A 54 -2.08 -0.52 -3.26
C VAL A 54 -3.09 0.58 -2.85
N SER A 55 -3.09 1.71 -3.55
CA SER A 55 -3.99 2.83 -3.25
C SER A 55 -5.46 2.47 -3.50
N GLY A 56 -5.75 1.73 -4.58
CA GLY A 56 -7.08 1.17 -4.84
C GLY A 56 -7.51 0.19 -3.75
N TRP A 57 -6.63 -0.71 -3.33
CA TRP A 57 -6.92 -1.65 -2.24
C TRP A 57 -7.20 -0.93 -0.92
N LEU A 58 -6.41 0.10 -0.55
CA LEU A 58 -6.67 0.89 0.65
C LEU A 58 -8.05 1.56 0.60
N ALA A 59 -8.43 2.12 -0.55
CA ALA A 59 -9.75 2.71 -0.74
C ALA A 59 -10.87 1.67 -0.60
N ASP A 60 -10.73 0.48 -1.19
CA ASP A 60 -11.70 -0.61 -1.06
C ASP A 60 -11.85 -1.09 0.40
N GLN A 61 -10.77 -1.03 1.19
CA GLN A 61 -10.79 -1.35 2.62
C GLN A 61 -11.27 -0.19 3.51
N ASN A 62 -11.64 0.97 2.94
CA ASN A 62 -11.95 2.20 3.67
C ASN A 62 -10.81 2.66 4.60
N VAL A 63 -9.55 2.44 4.19
CA VAL A 63 -8.36 2.84 4.94
C VAL A 63 -7.84 4.17 4.38
N ALA A 64 -7.81 5.19 5.23
CA ALA A 64 -7.36 6.51 4.82
C ALA A 64 -5.82 6.59 4.70
N LEU A 65 -5.33 7.18 3.63
CA LEU A 65 -3.92 7.51 3.47
C LEU A 65 -3.67 8.94 3.96
N VAL A 66 -2.94 9.10 5.07
CA VAL A 66 -2.58 10.39 5.65
C VAL A 66 -1.15 10.71 5.27
N GLN A 67 -0.95 11.77 4.50
CA GLN A 67 0.39 12.21 4.08
C GLN A 67 0.95 13.25 5.05
N VAL A 68 2.21 13.08 5.45
CA VAL A 68 2.95 13.99 6.36
C VAL A 68 4.28 14.46 5.78
#